data_AF-A0A101RMD4-F1
#
_entry.id   AF-A0A101RMD4-F1
#
_cell.length_a   1.000
_cell.length_b   1.000
_cell.length_c   1.000
_cell.angle_alpha   90.00
_cell.angle_beta   90.00
_cell.angle_gamma   90.00
#
_symmetry.space_group_name_H-M   'P 1'
#
loop_
_entity.id
_entity.type
_entity.pdbx_description
1 polymer ?
#
loop_
_entity_poly.entity_id
_entity_poly.type
_entity_poly.pdbx_seq_one_letter_code
_entity_poly.pdbx_strand_id
1 'polypeptide(L)'
;MSLPELRTLATQAGFTGSETKIAAAVAMAESKGDPVVIGDQHLVDHKWGPSIGLLQIRSLKHPGQFSPPDTLRVEAKLKDPLYNAKTARAIKDAHNWNQWSTFTSGAYKQYMDGGPTNFEPFPGASFFHTGKKSPIIAATHHRLVAEGCNRYQSSANADVWGPGDVKSFAAWQQKLGFEGVDANGIPGKTSWDKLRVPNV
;
A
#
# COMPACT_ATOMS: atom_id res chain seq x y z
N MET A 1 -7.60 -2.17 8.39
CA MET A 1 -6.13 -2.14 8.36
C MET A 1 -5.66 -1.56 7.04
N SER A 2 -4.76 -0.60 7.09
CA SER A 2 -4.08 0.02 5.94
C SER A 2 -3.00 -0.89 5.35
N LEU A 3 -2.54 -0.61 4.12
CA LEU A 3 -1.47 -1.38 3.48
C LEU A 3 -0.16 -1.43 4.30
N PRO A 4 0.33 -0.33 4.92
CA PRO A 4 1.48 -0.39 5.81
C PRO A 4 1.27 -1.31 7.02
N GLU A 5 0.09 -1.25 7.67
CA GLU A 5 -0.25 -2.15 8.79
C GLU A 5 -0.31 -3.61 8.33
N LEU A 6 -0.86 -3.88 7.15
CA LEU A 6 -0.90 -5.23 6.57
C LEU A 6 0.50 -5.75 6.21
N ARG A 7 1.43 -4.90 5.79
CA ARG A 7 2.84 -5.29 5.57
C ARG A 7 3.53 -5.65 6.90
N THR A 8 3.30 -4.85 7.95
CA THR A 8 3.80 -5.18 9.29
C THR A 8 3.24 -6.51 9.78
N LEU A 9 1.93 -6.73 9.62
CA LEU A 9 1.26 -7.98 9.98
C LEU A 9 1.83 -9.17 9.18
N ALA A 10 2.03 -9.01 7.87
CA ALA A 10 2.60 -10.05 7.02
C ALA A 10 4.02 -10.44 7.48
N THR A 11 4.86 -9.47 7.83
CA THR A 11 6.18 -9.73 8.43
C THR A 11 6.05 -10.50 9.75
N GLN A 12 5.13 -10.10 10.64
CA GLN A 12 4.89 -10.81 11.91
C GLN A 12 4.38 -12.24 11.69
N ALA A 13 3.64 -12.48 10.61
CA ALA A 13 3.18 -13.81 10.22
C ALA A 13 4.28 -14.67 9.55
N GLY A 14 5.45 -14.09 9.26
CA GLY A 14 6.62 -14.77 8.72
C GLY A 14 6.76 -14.71 7.19
N PHE A 15 5.99 -13.86 6.51
CA PHE A 15 6.28 -13.53 5.10
C PHE A 15 7.52 -12.64 5.03
N THR A 16 8.38 -12.89 4.04
CA THR A 16 9.65 -12.14 3.88
C THR A 16 9.81 -11.59 2.46
N GLY A 17 10.72 -10.63 2.30
CA GLY A 17 11.08 -10.08 0.99
C GLY A 17 9.89 -9.53 0.19
N SER A 18 9.75 -9.98 -1.05
CA SER A 18 8.63 -9.59 -1.92
C SER A 18 7.28 -10.15 -1.45
N GLU A 19 7.28 -11.28 -0.73
CA GLU A 19 6.04 -11.92 -0.28
C GLU A 19 5.30 -11.09 0.75
N THR A 20 6.00 -10.31 1.58
CA THR A 20 5.39 -9.35 2.50
C THR A 20 4.49 -8.36 1.75
N LYS A 21 4.94 -7.86 0.60
CA LYS A 21 4.15 -6.94 -0.24
C LYS A 21 2.97 -7.65 -0.89
N ILE A 22 3.19 -8.86 -1.40
CA ILE A 22 2.14 -9.67 -2.02
C ILE A 22 1.03 -10.01 -1.01
N ALA A 23 1.40 -10.48 0.18
CA ALA A 23 0.43 -10.83 1.22
C ALA A 23 -0.42 -9.63 1.65
N ALA A 24 0.20 -8.46 1.83
CA ALA A 24 -0.53 -7.24 2.15
C ALA A 24 -1.47 -6.80 1.01
N ALA A 25 -1.02 -6.93 -0.23
CA ALA A 25 -1.79 -6.57 -1.42
C ALA A 25 -2.98 -7.51 -1.65
N VAL A 26 -2.78 -8.82 -1.48
CA VAL A 26 -3.85 -9.83 -1.52
C VAL A 26 -4.84 -9.57 -0.39
N ALA A 27 -4.39 -9.35 0.85
CA ALA A 27 -5.28 -9.03 1.96
C ALA A 27 -6.14 -7.77 1.70
N MET A 28 -5.54 -6.73 1.11
CA MET A 28 -6.29 -5.54 0.74
C MET A 28 -7.31 -5.80 -0.38
N ALA A 29 -6.97 -6.64 -1.37
CA ALA A 29 -7.89 -7.01 -2.44
C ALA A 29 -9.05 -7.89 -1.95
N GLU A 30 -8.78 -8.82 -1.04
CA GLU A 30 -9.74 -9.77 -0.50
C GLU A 30 -10.73 -9.11 0.47
N SER A 31 -10.25 -8.24 1.36
CA SER A 31 -11.07 -7.75 2.48
C SER A 31 -11.18 -6.23 2.60
N LYS A 32 -10.50 -5.47 1.73
CA LYS A 32 -10.30 -4.02 1.91
C LYS A 32 -9.66 -3.68 3.27
N GLY A 33 -8.89 -4.63 3.81
CA GLY A 33 -8.24 -4.51 5.11
C GLY A 33 -9.16 -4.71 6.31
N ASP A 34 -10.39 -5.18 6.14
CA ASP A 34 -11.28 -5.56 7.24
C ASP A 34 -10.84 -6.93 7.83
N PRO A 35 -10.43 -7.01 9.11
CA PRO A 35 -9.97 -8.26 9.70
C PRO A 35 -11.07 -9.24 10.11
N VAL A 36 -12.32 -8.79 10.17
CA VAL A 36 -13.43 -9.61 10.68
C VAL A 36 -14.52 -9.88 9.64
N VAL A 37 -14.34 -9.41 8.40
CA VAL A 37 -15.27 -9.67 7.29
C VAL A 37 -15.46 -11.17 7.05
N ILE A 38 -16.71 -11.54 6.76
CA ILE A 38 -17.13 -12.92 6.50
C ILE A 38 -17.70 -12.99 5.07
N GLY A 39 -16.97 -13.63 4.17
CA GLY A 39 -17.37 -13.90 2.79
C GLY A 39 -17.91 -15.31 2.61
N ASP A 40 -18.36 -15.61 1.38
CA ASP A 40 -18.79 -16.95 0.94
C ASP A 40 -19.83 -17.65 1.84
N GLN A 41 -20.65 -16.88 2.56
CA GLN A 41 -21.66 -17.42 3.49
C GLN A 41 -22.68 -18.32 2.78
N HIS A 42 -22.92 -18.10 1.49
CA HIS A 42 -23.81 -18.91 0.65
C HIS A 42 -23.16 -20.18 0.09
N LEU A 43 -21.85 -20.36 0.26
CA LEU A 43 -21.09 -21.52 -0.23
C LEU A 43 -20.73 -22.50 0.90
N VAL A 44 -21.32 -22.33 2.08
CA VAL A 44 -21.12 -23.19 3.24
C VAL A 44 -21.80 -24.55 3.02
N ASP A 45 -21.10 -25.63 3.35
CA ASP A 45 -21.60 -27.00 3.25
C ASP A 45 -21.17 -27.86 4.46
N HIS A 46 -21.26 -29.18 4.33
CA HIS A 46 -20.91 -30.13 5.39
C HIS A 46 -19.39 -30.18 5.69
N LYS A 47 -18.55 -29.76 4.75
CA LYS A 47 -17.08 -29.75 4.88
C LYS A 47 -16.57 -28.33 5.14
N TRP A 48 -17.01 -27.38 4.34
CA TRP A 48 -16.51 -26.01 4.30
C TRP A 48 -17.41 -25.04 5.04
N GLY A 49 -16.80 -24.19 5.85
CA GLY A 49 -17.42 -22.97 6.36
C GLY A 49 -17.16 -21.76 5.46
N PRO A 50 -17.53 -20.55 5.93
CA PRO A 50 -17.35 -19.31 5.19
C PRO A 50 -15.87 -18.90 5.09
N SER A 51 -15.60 -17.89 4.26
CA SER A 51 -14.28 -17.26 4.14
C SER A 51 -14.13 -16.15 5.18
N ILE A 52 -13.06 -16.21 5.98
CA ILE A 52 -12.89 -15.34 7.15
C ILE A 52 -11.69 -14.40 6.98
N GLY A 53 -11.92 -13.14 7.35
CA GLY A 53 -10.90 -12.15 7.68
C GLY A 53 -10.06 -11.67 6.50
N LEU A 54 -8.87 -11.16 6.83
CA LEU A 54 -8.02 -10.39 5.92
C LEU A 54 -7.70 -11.08 4.61
N LEU A 55 -7.33 -12.36 4.64
CA LEU A 55 -6.98 -13.12 3.44
C LEU A 55 -8.12 -14.05 2.99
N GLN A 56 -9.34 -13.81 3.45
CA GLN A 56 -10.54 -14.58 3.08
C GLN A 56 -10.29 -16.10 3.12
N ILE A 57 -9.76 -16.58 4.25
CA ILE A 57 -9.45 -18.00 4.41
C ILE A 57 -10.76 -18.76 4.61
N ARG A 58 -11.08 -19.64 3.66
CA ARG A 58 -12.21 -20.57 3.79
C ARG A 58 -12.00 -21.51 4.98
N SER A 59 -12.89 -21.44 5.98
CA SER A 59 -12.83 -22.28 7.18
C SER A 59 -13.28 -23.71 6.87
N LEU A 60 -12.89 -24.66 7.73
CA LEU A 60 -13.40 -26.03 7.71
C LEU A 60 -14.32 -26.26 8.90
N LYS A 61 -15.36 -27.07 8.73
CA LYS A 61 -16.25 -27.49 9.83
C LYS A 61 -15.51 -28.39 10.83
N HIS A 62 -14.61 -29.25 10.33
CA HIS A 62 -13.86 -30.22 11.13
C HIS A 62 -12.35 -30.23 10.77
N PRO A 63 -11.61 -29.13 10.98
CA PRO A 63 -10.22 -29.00 10.54
C PRO A 63 -9.28 -30.05 11.14
N GLY A 64 -9.58 -30.55 12.35
CA GLY A 64 -8.76 -31.59 13.02
C GLY A 64 -8.76 -32.96 12.35
N GLN A 65 -9.62 -33.19 11.35
CA GLN A 65 -9.65 -34.44 10.56
C GLN A 65 -8.73 -34.40 9.33
N PHE A 66 -8.11 -33.25 9.05
CA PHE A 66 -7.26 -33.04 7.88
C PHE A 66 -5.79 -32.92 8.26
N SER A 67 -4.91 -32.88 7.27
CA SER A 67 -3.47 -32.64 7.46
C SER A 67 -3.14 -31.15 7.35
N PRO A 68 -2.00 -30.67 7.89
CA PRO A 68 -1.53 -29.31 7.65
C PRO A 68 -1.43 -29.01 6.14
N PRO A 69 -1.79 -27.78 5.69
CA PRO A 69 -2.17 -26.62 6.51
C PRO A 69 -3.66 -26.58 6.89
N ASP A 70 -4.50 -27.52 6.44
CA ASP A 70 -5.95 -27.47 6.63
C ASP A 70 -6.39 -27.55 8.11
N THR A 71 -5.56 -28.13 8.98
CA THR A 71 -5.77 -28.10 10.44
C THR A 71 -5.82 -26.68 11.03
N LEU A 72 -5.30 -25.68 10.31
CA LEU A 72 -5.29 -24.27 10.72
C LEU A 72 -6.56 -23.51 10.31
N ARG A 73 -7.47 -24.11 9.52
CA ARG A 73 -8.69 -23.45 9.02
C ARG A 73 -9.81 -23.39 10.08
N VAL A 74 -9.47 -23.02 11.31
CA VAL A 74 -10.38 -22.95 12.46
C VAL A 74 -11.13 -21.61 12.46
N GLU A 75 -12.42 -21.64 12.11
CA GLU A 75 -13.26 -20.44 11.90
C GLU A 75 -13.15 -19.39 13.03
N ALA A 76 -13.30 -19.81 14.28
CA ALA A 76 -13.26 -18.91 15.43
C ALA A 76 -11.92 -18.19 15.62
N LYS A 77 -10.81 -18.79 15.16
CA LYS A 77 -9.47 -18.21 15.25
C LYS A 77 -9.12 -17.32 14.06
N LEU A 78 -9.75 -17.54 12.90
CA LEU A 78 -9.44 -16.81 11.67
C LEU A 78 -9.85 -15.32 11.72
N LYS A 79 -10.64 -14.89 12.72
CA LYS A 79 -10.93 -13.47 12.98
C LYS A 79 -9.74 -12.73 13.62
N ASP A 80 -8.79 -13.45 14.22
CA ASP A 80 -7.55 -12.86 14.69
C ASP A 80 -6.62 -12.58 13.48
N PRO A 81 -6.20 -11.32 13.25
CA PRO A 81 -5.41 -10.95 12.08
C PRO A 81 -4.11 -11.76 11.92
N LEU A 82 -3.40 -12.01 13.02
CA LEU A 82 -2.11 -12.69 12.98
C LEU A 82 -2.28 -14.18 12.70
N TYR A 83 -3.28 -14.81 13.32
CA TYR A 83 -3.64 -16.19 13.03
C TYR A 83 -4.11 -16.35 11.58
N ASN A 84 -4.94 -15.43 11.07
CA ASN A 84 -5.38 -15.40 9.67
C ASN A 84 -4.19 -15.34 8.71
N ALA A 85 -3.26 -14.41 8.95
CA ALA A 85 -2.06 -14.25 8.12
C ALA A 85 -1.10 -15.44 8.22
N LYS A 86 -0.91 -16.04 9.40
CA LYS A 86 -0.11 -17.27 9.56
C LYS A 86 -0.73 -18.46 8.83
N THR A 87 -2.06 -18.58 8.87
CA THR A 87 -2.80 -19.62 8.15
C THR A 87 -2.64 -19.43 6.64
N ALA A 88 -2.77 -18.19 6.16
CA ALA A 88 -2.55 -17.86 4.76
C ALA A 88 -1.12 -18.22 4.31
N ARG A 89 -0.09 -17.91 5.11
CA ARG A 89 1.29 -18.29 4.82
C ARG A 89 1.44 -19.79 4.65
N ALA A 90 0.88 -20.58 5.57
CA ALA A 90 0.95 -22.03 5.50
C ALA A 90 0.24 -22.61 4.26
N ILE A 91 -0.92 -22.05 3.89
CA ILE A 91 -1.63 -22.41 2.65
C ILE A 91 -0.79 -22.03 1.42
N LYS A 92 -0.20 -20.84 1.41
CA LYS A 92 0.67 -20.36 0.33
C LYS A 92 1.93 -21.22 0.20
N ASP A 93 2.52 -21.69 1.30
CA ASP A 93 3.70 -22.54 1.22
C ASP A 93 3.37 -23.93 0.65
N ALA A 94 2.16 -24.44 0.89
CA ALA A 94 1.69 -25.71 0.34
C ALA A 94 1.20 -25.62 -1.12
N HIS A 95 0.61 -24.49 -1.52
CA HIS A 95 -0.14 -24.38 -2.78
C HIS A 95 0.25 -23.18 -3.65
N ASN A 96 1.28 -22.43 -3.27
CA ASN A 96 1.56 -21.09 -3.79
C ASN A 96 0.36 -20.15 -3.63
N TRP A 97 0.37 -19.03 -4.33
CA TRP A 97 -0.72 -18.04 -4.31
C TRP A 97 -1.96 -18.46 -5.12
N ASN A 98 -2.00 -19.68 -5.68
CA ASN A 98 -3.08 -20.15 -6.56
C ASN A 98 -4.43 -20.34 -5.84
N GLN A 99 -4.44 -20.27 -4.51
CA GLN A 99 -5.67 -20.37 -3.71
C GLN A 99 -6.41 -19.03 -3.58
N TRP A 100 -5.84 -17.91 -4.03
CA TRP A 100 -6.46 -16.59 -3.98
C TRP A 100 -6.83 -16.11 -5.38
N SER A 101 -8.14 -15.94 -5.63
CA SER A 101 -8.63 -15.46 -6.92
C SER A 101 -8.17 -14.02 -7.20
N THR A 102 -8.02 -13.19 -6.17
CA THR A 102 -7.46 -11.83 -6.30
C THR A 102 -5.99 -11.84 -6.73
N PHE A 103 -5.25 -12.91 -6.44
CA PHE A 103 -3.90 -13.10 -6.94
C PHE A 103 -3.89 -13.54 -8.39
N THR A 104 -4.62 -14.61 -8.73
CA THR A 104 -4.60 -15.21 -10.06
C THR A 104 -5.21 -14.30 -11.13
N SER A 105 -6.23 -13.52 -10.78
CA SER A 105 -6.80 -12.48 -11.66
C SER A 105 -5.89 -11.24 -11.81
N GLY A 106 -4.89 -11.08 -10.95
CA GLY A 106 -4.04 -9.88 -10.90
C GLY A 106 -4.65 -8.69 -10.16
N ALA A 107 -5.86 -8.82 -9.60
CA ALA A 107 -6.51 -7.74 -8.84
C ALA A 107 -5.64 -7.20 -7.69
N TYR A 108 -4.83 -8.05 -7.05
CA TYR A 108 -3.89 -7.63 -6.00
C TYR A 108 -2.81 -6.64 -6.49
N LYS A 109 -2.48 -6.62 -7.79
CA LYS A 109 -1.38 -5.80 -8.32
C LYS A 109 -1.61 -4.31 -8.11
N GLN A 110 -2.87 -3.87 -8.13
CA GLN A 110 -3.22 -2.47 -7.81
C GLN A 110 -2.76 -2.06 -6.39
N TYR A 111 -2.52 -3.03 -5.50
CA TYR A 111 -2.07 -2.83 -4.12
C TYR A 111 -0.58 -3.12 -3.89
N MET A 112 0.14 -3.65 -4.89
CA MET A 112 1.57 -3.99 -4.78
C MET A 112 2.46 -2.76 -4.61
N ASP A 113 2.19 -1.70 -5.38
CA ASP A 113 2.94 -0.45 -5.36
C ASP A 113 2.46 0.55 -4.29
N GLY A 114 1.58 0.10 -3.38
CA GLY A 114 1.00 0.95 -2.32
C GLY A 114 -0.50 1.19 -2.44
N GLY A 115 -1.21 0.47 -3.32
CA GLY A 115 -2.62 0.77 -3.62
C GLY A 115 -2.71 1.88 -4.66
N PRO A 116 -3.94 2.30 -5.03
CA PRO A 116 -4.13 3.71 -5.34
C PRO A 116 -3.65 4.48 -4.10
N THR A 117 -2.39 4.89 -4.12
CA THR A 117 -1.94 5.90 -3.21
C THR A 117 -2.75 7.12 -3.60
N ASN A 118 -3.46 7.73 -2.65
CA ASN A 118 -4.00 9.08 -2.86
C ASN A 118 -2.89 10.08 -3.21
N PHE A 119 -1.62 9.64 -3.23
CA PHE A 119 -0.44 10.44 -3.49
C PHE A 119 0.34 9.93 -4.69
N GLU A 120 0.87 10.85 -5.47
CA GLU A 120 1.66 10.62 -6.67
C GLU A 120 2.96 9.88 -6.34
N PRO A 121 3.27 8.77 -7.03
CA PRO A 121 4.59 8.15 -6.96
C PRO A 121 5.69 9.14 -7.33
N PHE A 122 6.88 9.03 -6.73
CA PHE A 122 7.99 9.91 -7.09
C PHE A 122 8.39 9.69 -8.56
N PRO A 123 8.25 10.70 -9.45
CA PRO A 123 8.49 10.53 -10.89
C PRO A 123 9.99 10.49 -11.25
N GLY A 124 10.88 10.59 -10.26
CA GLY A 124 12.32 10.70 -10.43
C GLY A 124 12.80 12.15 -10.47
N ALA A 125 14.03 12.39 -10.01
CA ALA A 125 14.57 13.76 -9.90
C ALA A 125 14.68 14.46 -11.27
N SER A 126 15.00 13.70 -12.33
CA SER A 126 15.12 14.22 -13.70
C SER A 126 13.81 14.73 -14.30
N PHE A 127 12.66 14.38 -13.72
CA PHE A 127 11.37 14.93 -14.12
C PHE A 127 11.28 16.44 -13.85
N PHE A 128 11.94 16.92 -12.79
CA PHE A 128 11.87 18.30 -12.33
C PHE A 128 12.96 19.16 -12.99
N HIS A 129 12.66 19.63 -14.20
CA HIS A 129 13.54 20.51 -14.95
C HIS A 129 12.78 21.74 -15.47
N THR A 130 13.50 22.84 -15.69
CA THR A 130 12.93 24.11 -16.13
C THR A 130 12.03 23.93 -17.35
N GLY A 131 10.83 24.51 -17.28
CA GLY A 131 9.85 24.51 -18.38
C GLY A 131 9.03 23.23 -18.52
N LYS A 132 9.28 22.20 -17.68
CA LYS A 132 8.43 21.00 -17.65
C LYS A 132 7.01 21.41 -17.28
N LYS A 133 6.02 21.03 -18.10
CA LYS A 133 4.59 21.23 -17.83
C LYS A 133 3.93 19.90 -17.43
N SER A 134 3.19 19.86 -16.33
CA SER A 134 2.49 18.65 -15.87
C SER A 134 1.47 18.94 -14.75
N PRO A 135 0.34 18.20 -14.68
CA PRO A 135 -0.56 18.25 -13.52
C PRO A 135 0.14 17.87 -12.20
N ILE A 136 1.18 17.01 -12.24
CA ILE A 136 1.98 16.67 -11.06
C ILE A 136 2.67 17.91 -10.47
N ILE A 137 3.12 18.83 -11.34
CA ILE A 137 3.75 20.09 -10.90
C ILE A 137 2.72 21.01 -10.27
N ALA A 138 1.51 21.11 -10.84
CA ALA A 138 0.41 21.86 -10.24
C ALA A 138 0.05 21.30 -8.85
N ALA A 139 -0.07 19.98 -8.72
CA ALA A 139 -0.33 19.33 -7.44
C ALA A 139 0.80 19.58 -6.42
N THR A 140 2.05 19.56 -6.87
CA THR A 140 3.23 19.89 -6.06
C THR A 140 3.19 21.33 -5.58
N HIS A 141 2.89 22.29 -6.47
CA HIS A 141 2.73 23.71 -6.15
C HIS A 141 1.69 23.91 -5.03
N HIS A 142 0.51 23.31 -5.19
CA HIS A 142 -0.55 23.39 -4.17
C HIS A 142 -0.12 22.81 -2.83
N ARG A 143 0.61 21.70 -2.80
CA ARG A 143 1.14 21.13 -1.56
C ARG A 143 2.19 22.03 -0.91
N LEU A 144 3.11 22.59 -1.67
CA LEU A 144 4.13 23.51 -1.14
C LEU A 144 3.51 24.78 -0.55
N VAL A 145 2.45 25.30 -1.17
CA VAL A 145 1.64 26.40 -0.59
C VAL A 145 0.97 25.96 0.72
N ALA A 146 0.32 24.79 0.73
CA ALA A 146 -0.35 24.28 1.93
C ALA A 146 0.62 23.99 3.10
N GLU A 147 1.87 23.64 2.79
CA GLU A 147 2.93 23.45 3.77
C GLU A 147 3.57 24.77 4.24
N GLY A 148 3.16 25.92 3.71
CA GLY A 148 3.74 27.23 4.03
C GLY A 148 5.15 27.43 3.48
N CYS A 149 5.53 26.64 2.47
CA CYS A 149 6.86 26.64 1.85
C CYS A 149 6.89 27.44 0.54
N ASN A 150 5.83 28.18 0.20
CA ASN A 150 5.73 28.92 -1.05
C ASN A 150 6.75 30.07 -1.15
N ARG A 151 7.41 30.14 -2.31
CA ARG A 151 8.36 31.19 -2.71
C ARG A 151 8.03 31.72 -4.11
N TYR A 152 6.75 31.70 -4.44
CA TYR A 152 6.20 32.13 -5.72
C TYR A 152 6.02 33.64 -5.76
N GLN A 153 6.40 34.26 -6.89
CA GLN A 153 6.12 35.68 -7.17
C GLN A 153 4.77 35.87 -7.87
N SER A 154 4.25 34.81 -8.49
CA SER A 154 2.96 34.75 -9.20
C SER A 154 2.44 33.32 -9.15
N SER A 155 1.12 33.17 -9.20
CA SER A 155 0.43 31.88 -9.35
C SER A 155 0.15 31.50 -10.82
N ALA A 156 0.53 32.37 -11.77
CA ALA A 156 0.46 32.04 -13.19
C ALA A 156 1.40 30.87 -13.52
N ASN A 157 0.96 29.96 -14.39
CA ASN A 157 1.71 28.77 -14.81
C ASN A 157 2.15 27.87 -13.63
N ALA A 158 1.27 27.69 -12.63
CA ALA A 158 1.52 26.80 -11.48
C ALA A 158 1.76 25.32 -11.89
N ASP A 159 1.45 24.94 -13.12
CA ASP A 159 1.70 23.63 -13.70
C ASP A 159 3.03 23.52 -14.47
N VAL A 160 3.85 24.58 -14.49
CA VAL A 160 5.15 24.64 -15.16
C VAL A 160 6.28 24.80 -14.15
N TRP A 161 7.20 23.84 -14.12
CA TRP A 161 8.32 23.86 -13.18
C TRP A 161 9.27 25.01 -13.47
N GLY A 162 9.48 25.86 -12.48
CA GLY A 162 10.34 27.04 -12.60
C GLY A 162 11.12 27.38 -11.33
N PRO A 163 11.83 28.52 -11.34
CA PRO A 163 12.66 28.96 -10.22
C PRO A 163 11.88 29.13 -8.91
N GLY A 164 10.59 29.46 -8.99
CA GLY A 164 9.71 29.55 -7.83
C GLY A 164 9.50 28.20 -7.15
N ASP A 165 9.33 27.13 -7.93
CA ASP A 165 9.17 25.76 -7.41
C ASP A 165 10.45 25.26 -6.77
N VAL A 166 11.60 25.49 -7.42
CA VAL A 166 12.92 25.12 -6.85
C VAL A 166 13.12 25.77 -5.48
N LYS A 167 12.86 27.08 -5.37
CA LYS A 167 12.97 27.81 -4.08
C LYS A 167 11.96 27.32 -3.04
N SER A 168 10.75 26.98 -3.47
CA SER A 168 9.69 26.50 -2.59
C SER A 168 9.98 25.09 -2.07
N PHE A 169 10.49 24.22 -2.93
CA PHE A 169 10.86 22.86 -2.57
C PHE A 169 12.12 22.84 -1.70
N ALA A 170 13.08 23.75 -1.92
CA ALA A 170 14.22 23.92 -1.04
C ALA A 170 13.77 24.31 0.38
N ALA A 171 12.76 25.20 0.49
CA ALA A 171 12.14 25.55 1.77
C ALA A 171 11.48 24.34 2.45
N TRP A 172 10.83 23.50 1.67
CA TRP A 172 10.24 22.25 2.15
C TRP A 172 11.30 21.27 2.68
N GLN A 173 12.40 21.09 1.94
CA GLN A 173 13.54 20.28 2.38
C GLN A 173 14.12 20.81 3.70
N GLN A 174 14.34 22.13 3.81
CA GLN A 174 14.79 22.76 5.05
C GLN A 174 13.81 22.54 6.21
N LYS A 175 12.49 22.67 5.97
CA LYS A 175 11.44 22.39 6.96
C LYS A 175 11.48 20.94 7.46
N LEU A 176 11.91 20.01 6.62
CA LEU A 176 12.12 18.61 6.97
C LEU A 176 13.46 18.34 7.70
N GLY A 177 14.31 19.36 7.89
CA GLY A 177 15.62 19.25 8.52
C GLY A 177 16.77 18.86 7.57
N PHE A 178 16.57 18.97 6.25
CA PHE A 178 17.63 18.76 5.28
C PHE A 178 18.49 20.02 5.18
N GLU A 179 19.80 19.86 5.01
CA GLU A 179 20.76 20.96 4.99
C GLU A 179 21.73 20.86 3.80
N GLY A 180 22.38 21.98 3.47
CA GLY A 180 23.40 22.03 2.41
C GLY A 180 22.88 21.51 1.07
N VAL A 181 23.62 20.56 0.48
CA VAL A 181 23.33 19.98 -0.84
C VAL A 181 22.03 19.17 -0.89
N ASP A 182 21.54 18.72 0.27
CA ASP A 182 20.31 17.91 0.36
C ASP A 182 19.04 18.78 0.39
N ALA A 183 19.18 20.10 0.52
CA ALA A 183 18.12 21.11 0.43
C ALA A 183 18.24 21.99 -0.81
N ASN A 184 18.57 21.38 -1.95
CA ASN A 184 18.87 22.07 -3.21
C ASN A 184 17.63 22.48 -4.04
N GLY A 185 16.42 22.12 -3.62
CA GLY A 185 15.17 22.43 -4.32
C GLY A 185 14.78 21.46 -5.44
N ILE A 186 15.58 20.42 -5.69
CA ILE A 186 15.19 19.31 -6.57
C ILE A 186 14.56 18.22 -5.70
N PRO A 187 13.35 17.75 -6.04
CA PRO A 187 12.71 16.68 -5.30
C PRO A 187 13.52 15.39 -5.28
N GLY A 188 13.66 14.82 -4.08
CA GLY A 188 14.16 13.47 -3.84
C GLY A 188 13.07 12.59 -3.22
N LYS A 189 13.22 11.27 -3.29
CA LYS A 189 12.16 10.33 -2.87
C LYS A 189 11.67 10.59 -1.44
N THR A 190 12.57 10.81 -0.49
CA THR A 190 12.21 11.00 0.93
C THR A 190 11.40 12.29 1.15
N SER A 191 11.81 13.41 0.55
CA SER A 191 11.09 14.69 0.67
C SER A 191 9.79 14.69 -0.12
N TRP A 192 9.74 13.96 -1.24
CA TRP A 192 8.53 13.73 -2.04
C TRP A 192 7.47 12.94 -1.27
N ASP A 193 7.83 11.78 -0.72
CA ASP A 193 6.90 10.91 0.03
C ASP A 193 6.27 11.66 1.22
N LYS A 194 7.03 12.56 1.86
CA LYS A 194 6.54 13.41 2.96
C LYS A 194 5.62 14.54 2.51
N LEU A 195 5.81 15.07 1.29
CA LEU A 195 5.00 16.17 0.76
C LEU A 195 3.56 15.73 0.47
N ARG A 196 3.36 14.42 0.22
CA ARG A 196 2.05 13.81 -0.03
C ARG A 196 1.30 14.53 -1.16
N VAL A 197 1.97 14.68 -2.30
CA VAL A 197 1.40 15.24 -3.54
C VAL A 197 0.26 14.34 -3.99
N PRO A 198 -0.98 14.82 -4.22
CA PRO A 198 -2.06 13.98 -4.71
C PRO A 198 -1.76 13.31 -6.05
N ASN A 199 -2.25 12.09 -6.26
CA ASN A 199 -2.16 11.42 -7.56
C ASN A 199 -3.14 12.07 -8.56
N VAL A 200 -2.66 12.44 -9.74
CA VAL A 200 -3.37 13.30 -10.73
C VAL A 200 -3.19 12.83 -12.17
#